data_AF-A0A4R9H776-F1
#
_entry.id   AF-A0A4R9H776-F1
#
_cell.length_a   1.000
_cell.length_b   1.000
_cell.length_c   1.000
_cell.angle_alpha   90.00
_cell.angle_beta   90.00
_cell.angle_gamma   90.00
#
_symmetry.space_group_name_H-M   'P 1'
#
loop_
_entity.id
_entity.type
_entity.pdbx_description
1 polymer ?
#
loop_
_entity_poly.entity_id
_entity_poly.type
_entity_poly.pdbx_seq_one_letter_code
_entity_poly.pdbx_strand_id
1 'polypeptide(L)'
;MKKVISTIQNALEYLDKLGPQKSFQLFRNLGYEALFSISEKVDHKKLLFLSQNLSEQEIVTLLQSIQETTLVDLIQNTVPSDLVYYVKHLGLKDLKFLAESISPLDVSKINHTIGSKTIVEILTNIGPDSSISYLNAIGIDSFLELTKALPVKDFVPLTKALTPEECAEWIRKRSISEIPALLKGLGTKNAVNLLQQVGFQKVISILSVLNPDELVNLIHTLNKMKLPSAKKPAAKKTKVPQNKRSTKRKRKSP
;
A
#
# COMPACT_ATOMS: atom_id res chain seq x y z
N MET A 1 -21.83 -42.42 4.76
CA MET A 1 -22.98 -42.05 3.91
C MET A 1 -23.25 -40.55 3.85
N LYS A 2 -23.45 -39.84 4.97
CA LYS A 2 -23.72 -38.37 4.94
C LYS A 2 -22.63 -37.53 4.24
N LYS A 3 -21.34 -37.79 4.51
CA LYS A 3 -20.20 -37.08 3.90
C LYS A 3 -20.11 -37.30 2.38
N VAL A 4 -20.40 -38.51 1.90
CA VAL A 4 -20.40 -38.85 0.47
C VAL A 4 -21.54 -38.14 -0.27
N ILE A 5 -22.74 -38.12 0.34
CA ILE A 5 -23.90 -37.42 -0.23
C ILE A 5 -23.65 -35.91 -0.32
N SER A 6 -23.07 -35.29 0.72
CA SER A 6 -22.74 -33.86 0.68
C SER A 6 -21.66 -33.52 -0.35
N THR A 7 -20.64 -34.37 -0.52
CA THR A 7 -19.61 -34.16 -1.55
C THR A 7 -20.20 -34.23 -2.96
N ILE A 8 -21.11 -35.19 -3.21
CA ILE A 8 -21.79 -35.32 -4.50
C ILE A 8 -22.72 -34.12 -4.75
N GLN A 9 -23.46 -33.67 -3.74
CA GLN A 9 -24.32 -32.48 -3.85
C GLN A 9 -23.52 -31.22 -4.17
N ASN A 10 -22.40 -31.00 -3.48
CA ASN A 10 -21.51 -29.86 -3.75
C ASN A 10 -20.92 -29.93 -5.17
N ALA A 11 -20.48 -31.11 -5.62
CA ALA A 11 -19.94 -31.30 -6.96
C ALA A 11 -21.01 -31.05 -8.06
N LEU A 12 -22.25 -31.48 -7.82
CA LEU A 12 -23.38 -31.19 -8.72
C LEU A 12 -23.69 -29.69 -8.75
N GLU A 13 -23.62 -29.00 -7.60
CA GLU A 13 -23.83 -27.55 -7.55
C GLU A 13 -22.73 -26.79 -8.30
N TYR A 14 -21.46 -27.22 -8.22
CA TYR A 14 -20.39 -26.66 -9.04
C TYR A 14 -20.67 -26.84 -10.54
N LEU A 15 -21.08 -28.04 -10.95
CA LEU A 15 -21.41 -28.31 -12.36
C LEU A 15 -22.60 -27.47 -12.84
N ASP A 16 -23.64 -27.32 -12.03
CA ASP A 16 -24.81 -26.48 -12.33
C ASP A 16 -24.44 -25.00 -12.46
N LYS A 17 -23.63 -24.48 -11.52
CA LYS A 17 -23.36 -23.05 -11.39
C LYS A 17 -22.19 -22.53 -12.21
N LEU A 18 -21.19 -23.37 -12.47
CA LEU A 18 -20.03 -23.03 -13.31
C LEU A 18 -20.20 -23.52 -14.75
N GLY A 19 -21.11 -24.46 -14.97
CA GLY A 19 -21.23 -25.21 -16.21
C GLY A 19 -20.20 -26.34 -16.33
N PRO A 20 -20.44 -27.30 -17.23
CA PRO A 20 -19.55 -28.45 -17.42
C PRO A 20 -18.17 -28.02 -17.93
N GLN A 21 -18.09 -27.08 -18.87
CA GLN A 21 -16.82 -26.69 -19.50
C GLN A 21 -15.80 -26.16 -18.49
N LYS A 22 -16.18 -25.15 -17.69
CA LYS A 22 -15.30 -24.54 -16.69
C LYS A 22 -14.94 -25.53 -15.57
N SER A 23 -15.92 -26.32 -15.12
CA SER A 23 -15.68 -27.37 -14.12
C SER A 23 -14.65 -28.38 -14.60
N PHE A 24 -14.83 -28.95 -15.79
CA PHE A 24 -13.89 -29.93 -16.37
C PHE A 24 -12.50 -29.33 -16.60
N GLN A 25 -12.42 -28.08 -17.04
CA GLN A 25 -11.15 -27.39 -17.22
C GLN A 25 -10.38 -27.19 -15.92
N LEU A 26 -11.07 -26.78 -14.84
CA LEU A 26 -10.48 -26.69 -13.51
C LEU A 26 -9.97 -28.06 -13.03
N PHE A 27 -10.78 -29.11 -13.16
CA PHE A 27 -10.37 -30.47 -12.81
C PHE A 27 -9.13 -30.92 -13.61
N ARG A 28 -9.09 -30.63 -14.91
CA ARG A 28 -7.97 -31.01 -15.77
C ARG A 28 -6.67 -30.29 -15.39
N ASN A 29 -6.73 -29.01 -15.08
CA ASN A 29 -5.53 -28.19 -14.88
C ASN A 29 -4.98 -28.26 -13.45
N LEU A 30 -5.85 -28.46 -12.45
CA LEU A 30 -5.47 -28.51 -11.03
C LEU A 30 -5.32 -29.93 -10.49
N GLY A 31 -5.92 -30.91 -11.16
CA GLY A 31 -6.02 -32.27 -10.67
C GLY A 31 -7.08 -32.40 -9.57
N TYR A 32 -7.53 -33.64 -9.37
CA TYR A 32 -8.57 -33.96 -8.40
C TYR A 32 -8.11 -33.76 -6.95
N GLU A 33 -6.86 -34.07 -6.64
CA GLU A 33 -6.34 -34.04 -5.26
C GLU A 33 -6.31 -32.63 -4.67
N ALA A 34 -5.78 -31.64 -5.42
CA ALA A 34 -5.69 -30.26 -4.95
C ALA A 34 -7.07 -29.61 -4.75
N LEU A 35 -7.97 -29.81 -5.72
CA LEU A 35 -9.35 -29.31 -5.63
C LEU A 35 -10.09 -29.96 -4.46
N PHE A 36 -9.93 -31.28 -4.30
CA PHE A 36 -10.57 -32.01 -3.22
C PHE A 36 -10.05 -31.54 -1.85
N SER A 37 -8.73 -31.43 -1.67
CA SER A 37 -8.10 -31.00 -0.43
C SER A 37 -8.59 -29.61 0.01
N ILE A 38 -8.63 -28.65 -0.92
CA ILE A 38 -9.13 -27.30 -0.62
C ILE A 38 -10.64 -27.33 -0.34
N SER A 39 -11.41 -28.11 -1.08
CA SER A 39 -12.86 -28.23 -0.86
C SER A 39 -13.24 -28.88 0.47
N GLU A 40 -12.35 -29.68 1.05
CA GLU A 40 -12.56 -30.26 2.39
C GLU A 40 -12.24 -29.25 3.49
N LYS A 41 -11.30 -28.33 3.25
CA LYS A 41 -10.81 -27.37 4.25
C LYS A 41 -11.53 -26.04 4.21
N VAL A 42 -12.10 -25.64 3.08
CA VAL A 42 -12.72 -24.32 2.90
C VAL A 42 -14.23 -24.46 2.73
N ASP A 43 -14.98 -23.50 3.26
CA ASP A 43 -16.42 -23.43 3.07
C ASP A 43 -16.80 -23.43 1.58
N HIS A 44 -17.71 -24.35 1.22
CA HIS A 44 -18.16 -24.57 -0.15
C HIS A 44 -18.74 -23.30 -0.80
N LYS A 45 -19.48 -22.46 -0.06
CA LYS A 45 -20.07 -21.24 -0.63
C LYS A 45 -19.00 -20.23 -0.99
N LYS A 46 -17.94 -20.12 -0.19
CA LYS A 46 -16.80 -19.25 -0.50
C LYS A 46 -16.10 -19.70 -1.78
N LEU A 47 -15.78 -20.99 -1.88
CA LEU A 47 -15.13 -21.55 -3.07
C LEU A 47 -16.00 -21.42 -4.32
N LEU A 48 -17.31 -21.65 -4.21
CA LEU A 48 -18.26 -21.45 -5.30
C LEU A 48 -18.31 -19.99 -5.74
N PHE A 49 -18.36 -19.05 -4.80
CA PHE A 49 -18.35 -17.63 -5.11
C PHE A 49 -17.07 -17.22 -5.85
N LEU A 50 -15.90 -17.63 -5.37
CA LEU A 50 -14.62 -17.38 -6.05
C LEU A 50 -14.63 -17.97 -7.46
N SER A 51 -15.09 -19.21 -7.58
CA SER A 51 -15.15 -19.91 -8.86
C SER A 51 -16.09 -19.27 -9.87
N GLN A 52 -17.17 -18.62 -9.43
CA GLN A 52 -18.09 -17.89 -10.31
C GLN A 52 -17.51 -16.54 -10.77
N ASN A 53 -16.73 -15.87 -9.92
CA ASN A 53 -16.32 -14.48 -10.14
C ASN A 53 -14.89 -14.32 -10.67
N LEU A 54 -14.08 -15.38 -10.62
CA LEU A 54 -12.74 -15.46 -11.20
C LEU A 54 -12.76 -16.32 -12.47
N SER A 55 -11.89 -16.01 -13.41
CA SER A 55 -11.60 -16.83 -14.57
C SER A 55 -10.87 -18.11 -14.17
N GLU A 56 -10.90 -19.11 -15.06
CA GLU A 56 -10.16 -20.36 -14.89
C GLU A 56 -8.67 -20.10 -14.66
N GLN A 57 -8.06 -19.21 -15.45
CA GLN A 57 -6.63 -18.89 -15.33
C GLN A 57 -6.30 -18.22 -13.99
N GLU A 58 -7.14 -17.30 -13.52
CA GLU A 58 -6.96 -16.65 -12.21
C GLU A 58 -7.02 -17.67 -11.08
N ILE A 59 -7.99 -18.60 -11.11
CA ILE A 59 -8.13 -19.66 -10.11
C ILE A 59 -6.90 -20.57 -10.16
N VAL A 60 -6.54 -21.08 -11.34
CA VAL A 60 -5.39 -21.98 -11.51
C VAL A 60 -4.11 -21.33 -10.99
N THR A 61 -3.86 -20.08 -11.38
CA THR A 61 -2.64 -19.37 -10.99
C THR A 61 -2.64 -19.05 -9.51
N LEU A 62 -3.79 -18.73 -8.89
CA LEU A 62 -3.90 -18.51 -7.46
C LEU A 62 -3.53 -19.77 -6.66
N LEU A 63 -4.11 -20.93 -7.03
CA LEU A 63 -3.82 -22.22 -6.38
C LEU A 63 -2.37 -22.65 -6.55
N GLN A 64 -1.75 -22.37 -7.69
CA GLN A 64 -0.35 -22.76 -7.95
C GLN A 64 0.67 -21.80 -7.33
N SER A 65 0.31 -20.54 -7.13
CA SER A 65 1.25 -19.51 -6.67
C SER A 65 1.38 -19.45 -5.16
N ILE A 66 0.28 -19.67 -4.44
CA ILE A 66 0.20 -19.56 -2.98
C ILE A 66 0.16 -20.97 -2.38
N GLN A 67 0.92 -21.20 -1.32
CA GLN A 67 0.91 -22.48 -0.61
C GLN A 67 -0.49 -22.80 -0.09
N GLU A 68 -0.90 -24.06 -0.15
CA GLU A 68 -2.27 -24.48 0.16
C GLU A 68 -2.72 -24.02 1.55
N THR A 69 -1.86 -24.15 2.57
CA THR A 69 -2.15 -23.72 3.95
C THR A 69 -2.48 -22.23 4.02
N THR A 70 -1.62 -21.40 3.44
CA THR A 70 -1.80 -19.94 3.37
C THR A 70 -3.04 -19.57 2.57
N LEU A 71 -3.31 -20.26 1.46
CA LEU A 71 -4.48 -20.01 0.63
C LEU A 71 -5.78 -20.36 1.36
N VAL A 72 -5.82 -21.51 2.04
CA VAL A 72 -6.96 -21.93 2.86
C VAL A 72 -7.25 -20.87 3.93
N ASP A 73 -6.22 -20.46 4.67
CA ASP A 73 -6.36 -19.44 5.72
C ASP A 73 -6.85 -18.10 5.16
N LEU A 74 -6.31 -17.68 4.01
CA LEU A 74 -6.71 -16.46 3.32
C LEU A 74 -8.19 -16.51 2.92
N ILE A 75 -8.64 -17.60 2.30
CA ILE A 75 -10.04 -17.74 1.87
C ILE A 75 -10.98 -17.82 3.08
N GLN A 76 -10.58 -18.51 4.15
CA GLN A 76 -11.39 -18.65 5.36
C GLN A 76 -11.57 -17.32 6.10
N ASN A 77 -10.54 -16.48 6.16
CA ASN A 77 -10.56 -15.25 6.95
C ASN A 77 -10.90 -13.98 6.15
N THR A 78 -10.99 -14.11 4.82
CA THR A 78 -11.35 -13.00 3.93
C THR A 78 -12.78 -13.14 3.41
N VAL A 79 -13.44 -12.02 3.17
CA VAL A 79 -14.73 -11.98 2.47
C VAL A 79 -14.47 -12.34 0.99
N PRO A 80 -15.23 -13.27 0.39
CA PRO A 80 -14.99 -13.71 -0.98
C PRO A 80 -14.94 -12.58 -2.02
N SER A 81 -15.78 -11.55 -1.87
CA SER A 81 -15.77 -10.38 -2.77
C SER A 81 -14.47 -9.56 -2.69
N ASP A 82 -13.88 -9.43 -1.50
CA ASP A 82 -12.60 -8.73 -1.34
C ASP A 82 -11.46 -9.52 -1.97
N LEU A 83 -11.44 -10.84 -1.80
CA LEU A 83 -10.43 -11.69 -2.45
C LEU A 83 -10.55 -11.64 -3.98
N VAL A 84 -11.77 -11.63 -4.53
CA VAL A 84 -11.98 -11.39 -5.96
C VAL A 84 -11.43 -10.03 -6.38
N TYR A 85 -11.68 -8.99 -5.59
CA TYR A 85 -11.18 -7.65 -5.87
C TYR A 85 -9.65 -7.62 -5.87
N TYR A 86 -8.99 -8.27 -4.91
CA TYR A 86 -7.54 -8.37 -4.88
C TYR A 86 -6.99 -9.12 -6.08
N VAL A 87 -7.55 -10.27 -6.46
CA VAL A 87 -7.06 -11.01 -7.63
C VAL A 87 -7.16 -10.18 -8.92
N LYS A 88 -8.19 -9.35 -9.05
CA LYS A 88 -8.42 -8.52 -10.25
C LYS A 88 -7.59 -7.24 -10.29
N HIS A 89 -7.21 -6.70 -9.14
CA HIS A 89 -6.60 -5.37 -9.05
C HIS A 89 -5.20 -5.37 -8.43
N LEU A 90 -4.80 -6.45 -7.77
CA LEU A 90 -3.43 -6.72 -7.34
C LEU A 90 -2.84 -7.81 -8.22
N GLY A 91 -1.59 -7.63 -8.64
CA GLY A 91 -0.87 -8.71 -9.29
C GLY A 91 -0.76 -9.92 -8.35
N LEU A 92 -0.80 -11.13 -8.90
CA LEU A 92 -0.72 -12.36 -8.09
C LEU A 92 0.56 -12.46 -7.27
N LYS A 93 1.66 -11.91 -7.78
CA LYS A 93 2.93 -11.79 -7.04
C LYS A 93 2.74 -11.00 -5.75
N ASP A 94 2.08 -9.85 -5.84
CA ASP A 94 1.86 -8.96 -4.70
C ASP A 94 0.85 -9.57 -3.74
N LEU A 95 -0.22 -10.19 -4.25
CA LEU A 95 -1.19 -10.91 -3.43
C LEU A 95 -0.53 -12.05 -2.64
N LYS A 96 0.34 -12.84 -3.28
CA LYS A 96 1.13 -13.88 -2.62
C LYS A 96 1.99 -13.28 -1.51
N PHE A 97 2.76 -12.24 -1.85
CA PHE A 97 3.64 -11.58 -0.89
C PHE A 97 2.88 -11.08 0.35
N LEU A 98 1.71 -10.45 0.14
CA LEU A 98 0.87 -9.96 1.24
C LEU A 98 0.30 -11.10 2.08
N ALA A 99 -0.16 -12.18 1.44
CA ALA A 99 -0.70 -13.35 2.13
C ALA A 99 0.36 -14.09 2.97
N GLU A 100 1.63 -14.02 2.56
CA GLU A 100 2.76 -14.58 3.31
C GLU A 100 3.30 -13.62 4.40
N SER A 101 3.06 -12.32 4.25
CA SER A 101 3.62 -11.29 5.13
C SER A 101 2.69 -10.83 6.25
N ILE A 102 1.38 -11.01 6.09
CA ILE A 102 0.36 -10.55 7.05
C ILE A 102 -0.45 -11.74 7.54
N SER A 103 -0.71 -11.80 8.85
CA SER A 103 -1.57 -12.86 9.39
C SER A 103 -2.99 -12.77 8.83
N PRO A 104 -3.70 -13.90 8.65
CA PRO A 104 -5.07 -13.89 8.14
C PRO A 104 -6.05 -13.05 8.99
N LEU A 105 -5.83 -13.02 10.31
CA LEU A 105 -6.62 -12.21 11.24
C LEU A 105 -6.40 -10.71 10.99
N ASP A 106 -5.15 -10.32 10.76
CA ASP A 106 -4.80 -8.93 10.49
C ASP A 106 -5.30 -8.49 9.12
N VAL A 107 -5.21 -9.34 8.09
CA VAL A 107 -5.85 -9.10 6.79
C VAL A 107 -7.34 -8.82 6.96
N SER A 108 -8.04 -9.67 7.73
CA SER A 108 -9.46 -9.49 8.01
C SER A 108 -9.77 -8.16 8.70
N LYS A 109 -8.97 -7.82 9.72
CA LYS A 109 -9.09 -6.55 10.47
C LYS A 109 -8.85 -5.35 9.57
N ILE A 110 -7.81 -5.38 8.74
CA ILE A 110 -7.47 -4.29 7.82
C ILE A 110 -8.59 -4.10 6.79
N ASN A 111 -9.08 -5.19 6.19
CA ASN A 111 -10.18 -5.15 5.21
C ASN A 111 -11.46 -4.56 5.82
N HIS A 112 -11.83 -5.00 7.02
CA HIS A 112 -13.02 -4.46 7.69
C HIS A 112 -12.88 -2.97 8.01
N THR A 113 -11.65 -2.52 8.26
CA THR A 113 -11.39 -1.18 8.77
C THR A 113 -11.30 -0.11 7.67
N ILE A 114 -10.62 -0.41 6.57
CA ILE A 114 -10.38 0.57 5.49
C ILE A 114 -10.91 0.14 4.12
N GLY A 115 -11.31 -1.12 3.96
CA GLY A 115 -11.89 -1.66 2.73
C GLY A 115 -10.86 -2.03 1.66
N SER A 116 -11.22 -3.01 0.83
CA SER A 116 -10.37 -3.55 -0.24
C SER A 116 -9.92 -2.51 -1.26
N LYS A 117 -10.78 -1.55 -1.60
CA LYS A 117 -10.45 -0.46 -2.53
C LYS A 117 -9.30 0.41 -2.01
N THR A 118 -9.38 0.87 -0.76
CA THR A 118 -8.36 1.71 -0.14
C THR A 118 -7.04 0.97 -0.02
N ILE A 119 -7.09 -0.31 0.34
CA ILE A 119 -5.90 -1.19 0.43
C ILE A 119 -5.21 -1.26 -0.93
N VAL A 120 -5.94 -1.54 -2.01
CA VAL A 120 -5.38 -1.59 -3.36
C VAL A 120 -4.81 -0.23 -3.77
N GLU A 121 -5.49 0.88 -3.46
CA GLU A 121 -5.01 2.22 -3.77
C GLU A 121 -3.68 2.52 -3.06
N ILE A 122 -3.58 2.19 -1.76
CA ILE A 122 -2.34 2.33 -0.99
C ILE A 122 -1.25 1.47 -1.63
N LEU A 123 -1.48 0.16 -1.79
CA LEU A 123 -0.50 -0.77 -2.34
C LEU A 123 -0.01 -0.35 -3.74
N THR A 124 -0.90 0.16 -4.59
CA THR A 124 -0.56 0.63 -5.94
C THR A 124 0.33 1.87 -5.91
N ASN A 125 0.12 2.76 -4.95
CA ASN A 125 0.81 4.05 -4.89
C ASN A 125 2.14 4.02 -4.13
N ILE A 126 2.25 3.21 -3.07
CA ILE A 126 3.47 3.10 -2.26
C ILE A 126 4.22 1.77 -2.46
N GLY A 127 3.56 0.75 -2.98
CA GLY A 127 4.15 -0.58 -3.20
C GLY A 127 3.91 -1.53 -2.02
N PRO A 128 3.80 -2.86 -2.27
CA PRO A 128 3.60 -3.86 -1.22
C PRO A 128 4.70 -3.87 -0.17
N ASP A 129 5.98 -3.88 -0.58
CA ASP A 129 7.12 -3.94 0.34
C ASP A 129 7.14 -2.75 1.32
N SER A 130 6.92 -1.55 0.80
CA SER A 130 6.85 -0.34 1.62
C SER A 130 5.64 -0.37 2.55
N SER A 131 4.48 -0.81 2.05
CA SER A 131 3.26 -0.93 2.87
C SER A 131 3.47 -1.86 4.06
N ILE A 132 4.08 -3.03 3.84
CA ILE A 132 4.46 -3.97 4.89
C ILE A 132 5.49 -3.36 5.84
N SER A 133 6.48 -2.64 5.33
CA SER A 133 7.49 -1.97 6.16
C SER A 133 6.86 -0.96 7.11
N TYR A 134 5.91 -0.13 6.65
CA TYR A 134 5.15 0.75 7.54
C TYR A 134 4.35 -0.02 8.56
N LEU A 135 3.55 -1.00 8.12
CA LEU A 135 2.70 -1.79 8.99
C LEU A 135 3.50 -2.46 10.11
N ASN A 136 4.68 -3.00 9.79
CA ASN A 136 5.58 -3.61 10.77
C ASN A 136 6.23 -2.59 11.70
N ALA A 137 6.63 -1.42 11.18
CA ALA A 137 7.32 -0.40 11.98
C ALA A 137 6.39 0.28 12.99
N ILE A 138 5.15 0.61 12.60
CA ILE A 138 4.22 1.37 13.45
C ILE A 138 3.15 0.49 14.12
N GLY A 139 3.02 -0.76 13.69
CA GLY A 139 1.99 -1.68 14.13
C GLY A 139 0.65 -1.49 13.41
N ILE A 140 -0.17 -2.54 13.39
CA ILE A 140 -1.44 -2.57 12.67
C ILE A 140 -2.42 -1.54 13.19
N ASP A 141 -2.56 -1.39 14.52
CA ASP A 141 -3.51 -0.44 15.09
C ASP A 141 -3.18 1.00 14.68
N SER A 142 -1.90 1.39 14.80
CA SER A 142 -1.43 2.71 14.36
C SER A 142 -1.59 2.91 12.85
N PHE A 143 -1.29 1.88 12.04
CA PHE A 143 -1.47 1.96 10.60
C PHE A 143 -2.95 2.20 10.23
N LEU A 144 -3.85 1.49 10.90
CA LEU A 144 -5.29 1.63 10.70
C LEU A 144 -5.85 2.97 11.18
N GLU A 145 -5.34 3.49 12.29
CA GLU A 145 -5.73 4.81 12.76
C GLU A 145 -5.25 5.92 11.82
N LEU A 146 -4.01 5.85 11.31
CA LEU A 146 -3.52 6.81 10.30
C LEU A 146 -4.31 6.76 9.01
N THR A 147 -4.57 5.57 8.47
CA THR A 147 -5.30 5.40 7.21
C THR A 147 -6.78 5.74 7.32
N LYS A 148 -7.36 5.70 8.52
CA LYS A 148 -8.70 6.24 8.79
C LYS A 148 -8.71 7.77 8.88
N ALA A 149 -7.69 8.35 9.53
CA ALA A 149 -7.61 9.79 9.74
C ALA A 149 -7.17 10.56 8.49
N LEU A 150 -6.46 9.91 7.58
CA LEU A 150 -5.88 10.51 6.39
C LEU A 150 -6.44 9.88 5.12
N PRO A 151 -6.93 10.68 4.14
CA PRO A 151 -7.25 10.13 2.84
C PRO A 151 -5.95 9.68 2.13
N VAL A 152 -6.06 8.71 1.22
CA VAL A 152 -4.91 8.11 0.52
C VAL A 152 -4.04 9.17 -0.19
N LYS A 153 -4.67 10.21 -0.76
CA LYS A 153 -3.99 11.35 -1.39
C LYS A 153 -3.04 12.12 -0.47
N ASP A 154 -3.24 12.03 0.85
CA ASP A 154 -2.43 12.70 1.86
C ASP A 154 -1.45 11.73 2.52
N PHE A 155 -1.86 10.47 2.69
CA PHE A 155 -1.00 9.39 3.19
C PHE A 155 0.17 9.08 2.24
N VAL A 156 -0.09 8.95 0.93
CA VAL A 156 0.95 8.59 -0.06
C VAL A 156 2.08 9.63 -0.16
N PRO A 157 1.83 10.95 -0.15
CA PRO A 157 2.91 11.93 -0.08
C PRO A 157 3.69 11.88 1.24
N LEU A 158 3.01 11.55 2.36
CA LEU A 158 3.66 11.46 3.66
C LEU A 158 4.69 10.32 3.69
N THR A 159 4.36 9.17 3.12
CA THR A 159 5.30 8.04 3.05
C THR A 159 6.52 8.30 2.17
N LYS A 160 6.46 9.31 1.28
CA LYS A 160 7.62 9.79 0.51
C LYS A 160 8.49 10.76 1.30
N ALA A 161 8.01 11.24 2.44
CA ALA A 161 8.67 12.26 3.24
C ALA A 161 9.21 11.72 4.58
N LEU A 162 8.61 10.65 5.11
CA LEU A 162 8.99 10.01 6.35
C LEU A 162 9.31 8.54 6.09
N THR A 163 10.42 8.01 6.59
CA THR A 163 10.63 6.55 6.58
C THR A 163 9.68 5.84 7.56
N PRO A 164 9.51 4.51 7.46
CA PRO A 164 8.76 3.74 8.46
C PRO A 164 9.24 3.97 9.89
N GLU A 165 10.57 4.04 10.09
CA GLU A 165 11.20 4.26 11.38
C GLU A 165 10.94 5.68 11.90
N GLU A 166 11.00 6.69 11.03
CA GLU A 166 10.67 8.07 11.38
C GLU A 166 9.19 8.20 11.76
N CYS A 167 8.30 7.48 11.06
CA CYS A 167 6.88 7.44 11.42
C CYS A 167 6.68 6.78 12.79
N ALA A 168 7.34 5.65 13.06
CA ALA A 168 7.29 4.99 14.36
C ALA A 168 7.85 5.88 15.48
N GLU A 169 8.96 6.57 15.22
CA GLU A 169 9.55 7.52 16.17
C GLU A 169 8.62 8.70 16.44
N TRP A 170 7.94 9.22 15.41
CA TRP A 170 6.94 10.28 15.57
C TRP A 170 5.84 9.83 16.53
N ILE A 171 5.23 8.68 16.27
CA ILE A 171 4.13 8.14 17.08
C ILE A 171 4.58 7.96 18.53
N ARG A 172 5.78 7.43 18.76
CA ARG A 172 6.34 7.20 20.10
C ARG A 172 6.65 8.49 20.86
N LYS A 173 7.23 9.50 20.21
CA LYS A 173 7.66 10.75 20.85
C LYS A 173 6.52 11.75 21.04
N ARG A 174 5.50 11.66 20.20
CA ARG A 174 4.43 12.64 20.09
C ARG A 174 3.11 11.93 20.29
N SER A 175 2.40 11.67 19.20
CA SER A 175 1.19 10.89 19.12
C SER A 175 0.91 10.65 17.65
N ILE A 176 0.23 9.57 17.35
CA ILE A 176 -0.34 9.31 16.03
C ILE A 176 -1.28 10.43 15.56
N SER A 177 -2.03 11.04 16.48
CA SER A 177 -3.01 12.09 16.18
C SER A 177 -2.37 13.41 15.72
N GLU A 178 -1.09 13.65 16.02
CA GLU A 178 -0.40 14.86 15.60
C GLU A 178 -0.09 14.89 14.11
N ILE A 179 0.10 13.73 13.47
CA ILE A 179 0.37 13.65 12.03
C ILE A 179 -0.84 14.23 11.25
N PRO A 180 -2.08 13.74 11.44
CA PRO A 180 -3.26 14.35 10.82
C PRO A 180 -3.46 15.82 11.17
N ALA A 181 -3.22 16.22 12.43
CA ALA A 181 -3.37 17.61 12.85
C ALA A 181 -2.42 18.54 12.07
N LEU A 182 -1.14 18.16 11.95
CA LEU A 182 -0.15 18.91 11.19
C LEU A 182 -0.52 19.02 9.70
N LEU A 183 -0.95 17.92 9.10
CA LEU A 183 -1.37 17.88 7.69
C LEU A 183 -2.59 18.77 7.46
N LYS A 184 -3.56 18.77 8.37
CA LYS A 184 -4.75 19.62 8.31
C LYS A 184 -4.40 21.11 8.47
N GLY A 185 -3.48 21.44 9.38
CA GLY A 185 -3.09 22.82 9.66
C GLY A 185 -2.21 23.47 8.59
N LEU A 186 -1.26 22.73 8.03
CA LEU A 186 -0.34 23.24 7.00
C LEU A 186 -0.79 22.93 5.57
N GLY A 187 -1.61 21.90 5.39
CA GLY A 187 -1.81 21.23 4.11
C GLY A 187 -0.68 20.25 3.79
N THR A 188 -1.03 19.10 3.22
CA THR A 188 -0.11 17.99 2.92
C THR A 188 1.16 18.41 2.20
N LYS A 189 1.04 19.24 1.15
CA LYS A 189 2.18 19.70 0.37
C LYS A 189 3.17 20.51 1.22
N ASN A 190 2.68 21.38 2.09
CA ASN A 190 3.54 22.21 2.92
C ASN A 190 4.15 21.41 4.07
N ALA A 191 3.38 20.49 4.68
CA ALA A 191 3.89 19.59 5.72
C ALA A 191 5.00 18.69 5.16
N VAL A 192 4.80 18.08 3.99
CA VAL A 192 5.84 17.28 3.31
C VAL A 192 7.06 18.12 2.98
N ASN A 193 6.87 19.33 2.44
CA ASN A 193 7.98 20.23 2.12
C ASN A 193 8.76 20.64 3.38
N LEU A 194 8.07 20.90 4.49
CA LEU A 194 8.69 21.17 5.78
C LEU A 194 9.60 20.00 6.20
N LEU A 195 9.08 18.77 6.15
CA LEU A 195 9.84 17.57 6.49
C LEU A 195 11.07 17.38 5.59
N GLN A 196 10.91 17.55 4.28
CA GLN A 196 11.98 17.36 3.32
C GLN A 196 13.06 18.46 3.39
N GLN A 197 12.69 19.72 3.63
CA GLN A 197 13.64 20.84 3.66
C GLN A 197 14.32 21.01 5.02
N VAL A 198 13.57 20.84 6.10
CA VAL A 198 14.10 21.04 7.46
C VAL A 198 14.73 19.75 7.99
N GLY A 199 14.17 18.60 7.63
CA GLY A 199 14.59 17.27 8.09
C GLY A 199 13.79 16.83 9.31
N PHE A 200 13.43 15.55 9.36
CA PHE A 200 12.57 14.95 10.38
C PHE A 200 12.99 15.27 11.82
N GLN A 201 14.25 15.04 12.18
CA GLN A 201 14.74 15.27 13.56
C GLN A 201 14.58 16.73 14.02
N LYS A 202 14.78 17.69 13.11
CA LYS A 202 14.58 19.11 13.40
C LYS A 202 13.10 19.44 13.51
N VAL A 203 12.25 18.88 12.65
CA VAL A 203 10.79 19.07 12.74
C VAL A 203 10.25 18.51 14.06
N ILE A 204 10.67 17.31 14.47
CA ILE A 204 10.31 16.75 15.78
C ILE A 204 10.80 17.63 16.93
N SER A 205 12.02 18.19 16.83
CA SER A 205 12.53 19.10 17.85
C SER A 205 11.72 20.40 17.93
N ILE A 206 11.32 20.96 16.79
CA ILE A 206 10.42 22.12 16.75
C ILE A 206 9.09 21.76 17.40
N LEU A 207 8.54 20.60 17.05
CA LEU A 207 7.26 20.15 17.57
C LEU A 207 7.30 19.85 19.08
N SER A 208 8.45 19.42 19.61
CA SER A 208 8.63 19.25 21.07
C SER A 208 8.46 20.55 21.86
N VAL A 209 8.68 21.70 21.23
CA VAL A 209 8.49 23.02 21.85
C VAL A 209 7.14 23.63 21.47
N LEU A 210 6.68 23.39 20.23
CA LEU A 210 5.46 23.94 19.68
C LEU A 210 4.52 22.80 19.24
N ASN A 211 3.32 22.71 19.78
CA ASN A 211 2.34 21.78 19.25
C ASN A 211 1.99 22.12 17.77
N PRO A 212 1.32 21.22 17.02
CA PRO A 212 1.01 21.48 15.60
C PRO A 212 0.28 22.81 15.35
N ASP A 213 -0.65 23.21 16.22
CA ASP A 213 -1.42 24.45 16.08
C ASP A 213 -0.55 25.69 16.34
N GLU A 214 0.31 25.64 17.36
CA GLU A 214 1.29 26.68 17.66
C GLU A 214 2.29 26.87 16.53
N LEU A 215 2.76 25.77 15.92
CA LEU A 215 3.64 25.83 14.75
C LEU A 215 2.93 26.49 13.55
N VAL A 216 1.68 26.13 13.30
CA VAL A 216 0.87 26.75 12.23
C VAL A 216 0.70 28.25 12.49
N ASN A 217 0.39 28.64 13.72
CA ASN A 217 0.26 30.05 14.11
C ASN A 217 1.57 30.83 13.99
N LEU A 218 2.69 30.21 14.37
CA LEU A 218 4.02 30.80 14.21
C LEU A 218 4.32 31.03 12.72
N ILE A 219 4.09 30.05 11.85
CA ILE A 219 4.31 30.17 10.41
C ILE A 219 3.45 31.31 9.82
N HIS A 220 2.18 31.41 10.21
CA HIS A 220 1.32 32.52 9.78
C HIS A 220 1.84 33.88 10.25
N THR A 221 2.35 33.95 11.47
CA THR A 221 2.93 35.19 12.02
C THR A 221 4.20 35.57 11.28
N LEU A 222 5.12 34.62 11.05
CA LEU A 222 6.36 34.83 10.30
C LEU A 222 6.09 35.28 8.86
N ASN A 223 5.06 34.76 8.20
CA ASN A 223 4.69 35.18 6.85
C ASN A 223 4.21 36.65 6.78
N LYS A 224 3.66 37.18 7.89
CA LYS A 224 3.27 38.60 8.00
C LYS A 224 4.46 39.51 8.31
N MET A 225 5.58 38.95 8.76
CA MET A 225 6.79 39.72 9.06
C MET A 225 7.55 40.08 7.78
N LYS A 226 8.04 41.32 7.70
CA LYS A 226 8.97 41.75 6.64
C LYS A 226 10.39 41.31 7.00
N LEU A 227 10.67 40.02 6.84
CA LEU A 227 11.97 39.46 7.16
C LEU A 227 13.02 39.86 6.10
N PRO A 228 14.24 40.26 6.50
CA PRO A 228 15.32 40.48 5.55
C PRO A 228 15.64 39.16 4.82
N SER A 229 15.71 39.19 3.49
CA SER A 229 15.96 38.00 2.68
C SER A 229 17.22 37.26 3.13
N ALA A 230 17.04 36.05 3.66
CA ALA A 230 18.15 35.14 3.88
C ALA A 230 18.76 34.81 2.51
N LYS A 231 20.04 35.13 2.31
CA LYS A 231 20.76 34.79 1.08
C LYS A 231 20.62 33.28 0.85
N LYS A 232 19.93 32.87 -0.22
CA LYS A 232 19.89 31.47 -0.65
C LYS A 232 21.33 30.96 -0.72
N PRO A 233 21.64 29.75 -0.19
CA PRO A 233 22.93 29.14 -0.42
C PRO A 233 23.16 29.10 -1.92
N ALA A 234 24.24 29.75 -2.39
CA ALA A 234 24.55 29.79 -3.79
C ALA A 234 24.67 28.35 -4.29
N ALA A 235 23.76 27.94 -5.17
CA ALA A 235 23.91 26.70 -5.92
C ALA A 235 25.30 26.73 -6.54
N LYS A 236 26.16 25.78 -6.16
CA LYS A 236 27.48 25.62 -6.76
C LYS A 236 27.27 25.49 -8.26
N LYS A 237 27.53 26.56 -9.02
CA LYS A 237 27.58 26.52 -10.47
C LYS A 237 28.70 25.54 -10.82
N THR A 238 28.33 24.33 -11.21
CA THR A 238 29.20 23.42 -11.94
C THR A 238 29.67 24.18 -13.19
N LYS A 239 30.94 24.63 -13.16
CA LYS A 239 31.60 25.21 -14.32
C LYS A 239 31.71 24.10 -15.37
N VAL A 240 30.86 24.16 -16.38
CA VAL A 240 31.10 23.46 -17.65
C VAL A 240 32.32 24.13 -18.31
N PRO A 241 33.36 23.39 -18.73
CA PRO A 241 34.52 23.99 -19.38
C PRO A 241 34.11 24.49 -20.78
N GLN A 242 34.14 25.82 -20.99
CA GLN A 242 34.01 26.40 -22.32
C GLN A 242 35.30 26.16 -23.11
N ASN A 243 35.20 25.28 -24.11
CA ASN A 243 36.22 25.07 -25.12
C ASN A 243 36.31 26.33 -26.02
N LYS A 244 37.34 27.16 -25.82
CA LYS A 244 37.64 28.32 -26.68
C LYS A 244 38.25 27.83 -28.00
N ARG A 245 37.45 27.69 -29.05
CA ARG A 245 37.96 27.71 -30.44
C ARG A 245 38.25 29.16 -30.84
N SER A 246 39.53 29.46 -31.06
CA SER A 246 40.01 30.74 -31.57
C SER A 246 39.87 30.81 -33.10
N THR A 247 38.98 31.67 -33.60
CA THR A 247 39.03 32.17 -34.98
C THR A 247 39.51 33.62 -34.97
N LYS A 248 40.80 33.81 -35.22
CA LYS A 248 41.45 35.11 -35.39
C LYS A 248 41.27 35.54 -36.86
N ARG A 249 40.38 36.50 -37.11
CA ARG A 249 40.33 37.27 -38.37
C ARG A 249 41.17 38.53 -38.18
N LYS A 250 42.17 38.77 -39.04
CA LYS A 250 42.65 40.13 -39.34
C LYS A 250 42.99 40.26 -40.82
N ARG A 251 42.44 41.32 -41.41
CA ARG A 251 42.46 41.75 -42.81
C ARG A 251 43.83 42.30 -43.24
N LYS A 252 43.99 42.34 -44.56
CA LYS A 252 45.10 42.79 -45.43
C LYS A 252 45.71 44.19 -45.17
N SER A 253 46.91 44.35 -45.75
CA SER A 253 47.51 45.51 -46.46
C SER A 253 48.89 45.90 -45.89
N PRO A 254 49.83 46.47 -46.68
CA PRO A 254 49.73 47.01 -48.05
C PRO A 254 50.10 46.04 -49.17
#